data_AF-A0A963Y5N1-F1
#
_entry.id   AF-A0A963Y5N1-F1
#
_cell.length_a   1.000
_cell.length_b   1.000
_cell.length_c   1.000
_cell.angle_alpha   90.00
_cell.angle_beta   90.00
_cell.angle_gamma   90.00
#
_symmetry.space_group_name_H-M   'P 1'
#
loop_
_entity.id
_entity.type
_entity.pdbx_description
1 polymer ?
#
loop_
_entity_poly.entity_id
_entity_poly.type
_entity_poly.pdbx_seq_one_letter_code
_entity_poly.pdbx_strand_id
1 'polypeptide(L)' 'MMKTGSIWALGAMSGTSLDGVDAALVLTDGHRIEAFGDTAYRPYPEAERAAIRAALGQWPEGPDVAAA' A
#
# COMPACT_ATOMS: atom_id res chain seq x y z
N MET A 1 23.95 -10.97 5.74
CA MET A 1 23.74 -11.10 7.19
C MET A 1 22.39 -10.48 7.51
N MET A 2 21.40 -11.27 7.97
CA MET A 2 20.15 -10.68 8.46
C MET A 2 20.48 -9.90 9.74
N LYS A 3 20.00 -8.66 9.86
CA LYS A 3 20.13 -7.90 11.10
C LYS A 3 19.39 -8.65 12.21
N THR A 4 20.09 -8.99 13.29
CA THR A 4 19.48 -9.53 14.51
C THR A 4 18.90 -8.40 15.35
N GLY A 5 17.67 -8.57 15.83
CA GLY A 5 16.94 -7.58 16.63
C GLY A 5 15.80 -6.89 15.87
N SER A 6 14.99 -6.13 16.59
CA SER A 6 13.80 -5.49 16.04
C SER A 6 14.13 -4.42 15.00
N ILE A 7 13.28 -4.32 13.99
CA ILE A 7 13.36 -3.33 12.91
C ILE A 7 12.10 -2.50 12.85
N TRP A 8 12.24 -1.26 12.39
CA TRP A 8 11.10 -0.47 11.94
C TRP A 8 10.65 -1.00 10.57
N ALA A 9 9.45 -1.56 10.52
CA ALA A 9 8.78 -2.05 9.33
C ALA A 9 7.61 -1.13 8.96
N LEU A 10 7.54 -0.70 7.70
CA LEU A 10 6.43 0.08 7.16
C LEU A 10 5.41 -0.86 6.53
N GLY A 11 4.18 -0.87 7.06
CA GLY A 11 3.02 -1.44 6.38
C GLY A 11 2.34 -0.40 5.53
N ALA A 12 1.88 -0.78 4.33
CA ALA A 12 1.07 0.05 3.46
C ALA A 12 -0.15 -0.73 2.97
N MET A 13 -1.31 -0.07 2.91
CA MET A 13 -2.58 -0.67 2.50
C MET A 13 -3.38 0.30 1.63
N SER A 14 -3.92 -0.18 0.51
CA SER A 14 -4.93 0.53 -0.28
C SER A 14 -6.19 -0.33 -0.30
N GLY A 15 -7.27 0.19 0.30
CA GLY A 15 -8.57 -0.48 0.30
C GLY A 15 -9.24 -0.51 -1.07
N THR A 16 -10.31 -1.30 -1.21
CA THR A 16 -11.11 -1.38 -2.44
C THR A 16 -11.97 -0.13 -2.70
N SER A 17 -12.03 0.82 -1.76
CA SER A 17 -12.68 2.11 -1.97
C SER A 17 -11.90 3.02 -2.93
N LEU A 18 -10.61 2.74 -3.15
CA LEU A 18 -9.72 3.51 -4.04
C LEU A 18 -9.57 4.98 -3.62
N ASP A 19 -9.57 5.27 -2.33
CA ASP A 19 -9.43 6.65 -1.83
C ASP A 19 -7.96 7.05 -1.64
N GLY A 20 -7.07 6.09 -1.38
CA GLY A 20 -5.66 6.35 -1.14
C GLY A 20 -4.90 5.17 -0.55
N VAL A 21 -3.72 5.47 -0.02
CA VAL A 21 -2.83 4.53 0.68
C VAL A 21 -2.68 4.96 2.14
N ASP A 22 -3.02 4.06 3.05
CA ASP A 22 -2.65 4.15 4.46
C ASP A 22 -1.24 3.58 4.66
N ALA A 23 -0.46 4.20 5.54
CA ALA A 23 0.88 3.78 5.89
C ALA A 23 1.08 3.84 7.41
N ALA A 24 1.71 2.81 7.99
CA ALA A 24 1.97 2.73 9.42
C ALA A 24 3.31 2.03 9.72
N LEU A 25 4.09 2.60 10.63
CA LEU A 25 5.34 2.01 11.11
C LEU A 25 5.11 1.17 12.36
N VAL A 26 5.73 -0.01 12.41
CA VAL A 26 5.81 -0.86 13.61
C VAL A 26 7.25 -1.27 13.88
N LEU A 27 7.66 -1.29 15.14
CA LEU A 27 8.91 -1.91 15.56
C LEU A 27 8.63 -3.39 15.84
N THR A 28 9.32 -4.29 15.15
CA THR A 28 9.06 -5.73 15.27
C THR A 28 10.31 -6.57 15.07
N ASP A 29 10.38 -7.69 15.80
CA ASP A 29 11.34 -8.78 15.60
C ASP A 29 10.86 -9.83 14.56
N GLY A 30 9.69 -9.62 13.96
CA GLY A 30 9.02 -10.54 13.05
C GLY A 30 7.99 -11.46 13.70
N HIS A 31 7.88 -11.48 15.03
CA HIS A 31 6.91 -12.27 15.79
C HIS A 31 6.02 -11.42 16.71
N ARG A 32 6.56 -10.34 17.26
CA ARG A 32 5.87 -9.42 18.16
C ARG A 32 5.98 -7.99 17.66
N ILE A 33 4.95 -7.20 17.93
CA ILE A 33 5.01 -5.73 17.80
C ILE A 33 5.48 -5.19 19.14
N GLU A 34 6.59 -4.45 19.11
CA GLU A 34 7.20 -3.85 20.30
C GLU A 34 6.83 -2.38 20.47
N ALA A 35 6.59 -1.67 19.36
CA ALA A 35 6.13 -0.28 19.37
C ALA A 35 5.39 0.08 18.07
N PHE A 36 4.57 1.14 18.15
CA PHE A 36 3.95 1.81 17.00
C PHE A 36 4.69 3.12 16.72
N GLY A 37 4.91 3.42 15.45
CA GLY A 37 5.55 4.65 14.99
C GLY A 37 4.56 5.56 14.28
N ASP A 38 5.07 6.39 13.37
CA ASP A 38 4.25 7.32 12.61
C ASP A 38 3.26 6.62 11.68
N THR A 39 2.15 7.31 11.46
CA THR A 39 1.13 6.95 10.46
C THR A 39 1.02 8.03 9.41
N ALA A 40 0.71 7.66 8.18
CA ALA A 40 0.45 8.61 7.11
C ALA A 40 -0.68 8.11 6.21
N TYR A 41 -1.33 9.05 5.55
CA TYR A 41 -2.32 8.78 4.50
C TYR A 41 -1.96 9.60 3.26
N ARG A 42 -1.90 8.92 2.11
CA ARG A 42 -1.75 9.57 0.80
C ARG A 42 -3.05 9.37 0.01
N PRO A 43 -3.86 10.43 -0.20
CA PRO A 43 -5.01 10.32 -1.08
C PRO A 43 -4.56 10.10 -2.53
N TYR A 44 -5.33 9.33 -3.29
CA TYR A 44 -5.17 9.28 -4.75
C TYR A 44 -5.73 10.57 -5.37
N PRO A 45 -4.99 11.22 -6.28
CA PRO A 45 -5.57 12.20 -7.18
C PRO A 45 -6.70 11.58 -8.02
N GLU A 46 -7.66 12.40 -8.44
CA GLU A 46 -8.81 11.92 -9.24
C GLU A 46 -8.39 11.13 -10.48
N ALA A 47 -7.35 11.59 -11.18
CA ALA A 47 -6.82 10.93 -12.36
C ALA A 47 -6.27 9.52 -12.06
N GLU A 48 -5.56 9.36 -10.94
CA GLU A 48 -5.03 8.07 -10.48
C GLU A 48 -6.18 7.12 -10.11
N ARG A 49 -7.20 7.64 -9.40
CA ARG A 49 -8.40 6.87 -9.06
C ARG A 49 -9.18 6.41 -10.29
N ALA A 50 -9.30 7.28 -11.30
CA ALA A 50 -9.97 6.97 -12.56
C ALA A 50 -9.24 5.86 -13.34
N ALA A 51 -7.91 5.94 -13.43
CA ALA A 51 -7.08 4.93 -14.09
C ALA A 51 -7.22 3.55 -13.41
N ILE A 52 -7.10 3.49 -12.08
CA ILE A 52 -7.25 2.24 -11.33
C ILE A 52 -8.66 1.66 -11.53
N ARG A 53 -9.71 2.50 -11.50
CA ARG A 53 -11.09 2.06 -11.71
C ARG A 53 -11.31 1.48 -13.11
N ALA A 54 -10.70 2.06 -14.14
CA ALA A 54 -10.79 1.58 -15.52
C ALA A 54 -10.19 0.18 -15.69
N ALA A 55 -9.12 -0.13 -14.94
CA ALA A 55 -8.47 -1.44 -14.96
C ALA A 55 -9.23 -2.54 -14.18
N LEU A 56 -10.23 -2.19 -13.35
CA LEU A 56 -10.97 -3.18 -12.57
C LEU A 56 -11.76 -4.14 -13.47
N GLY A 57 -11.62 -5.45 -13.21
CA GLY A 57 -12.32 -6.49 -13.96
C GLY A 57 -11.69 -6.84 -15.32
N GLN A 58 -10.60 -6.16 -15.69
CA GLN A 58 -9.84 -6.45 -16.89
C GLN A 58 -8.78 -7.54 -16.61
N TRP A 59 -8.41 -8.28 -17.65
CA TRP A 59 -7.21 -9.11 -17.59
C TRP A 59 -5.96 -8.20 -17.61
N PRO A 60 -4.85 -8.59 -16.96
CA PRO A 60 -3.63 -7.75 -16.90
C PRO A 60 -3.11 -7.31 -18.27
N GLU A 61 -3.33 -8.11 -19.30
CA GLU A 61 -2.95 -7.84 -20.69
C GLU A 61 -4.09 -7.25 -21.55
N GLY A 62 -5.20 -6.84 -20.92
CA GLY A 62 -6.35 -6.25 -21.59
C GLY A 62 -6.02 -4.88 -22.19
N PRO A 63 -6.67 -4.50 -23.30
CA PRO A 63 -6.40 -3.23 -24.00
C PRO A 63 -6.62 -2.00 -23.11
N ASP A 64 -7.57 -2.09 -22.17
CA ASP A 64 -7.90 -1.00 -21.23
C ASP A 64 -6.89 -0.88 -20.07
N VAL A 65 -6.12 -1.93 -19.76
CA VAL A 65 -5.06 -1.89 -18.73
C VAL A 65 -3.77 -1.30 -19.29
N ALA A 66 -3.43 -1.62 -20.54
CA ALA A 66 -2.24 -1.07 -21.20
C ALA A 66 -2.36 0.44 -21.53
N ALA A 67 -3.60 0.95 -21.60
CA ALA A 67 -3.90 2.35 -21.91
C ALA A 67 -4.08 3.25 -20.67
N ALA A 68 -4.18 2.66 -19.48
CA ALA A 68 -4.37 3.35 -18.19
C ALA A 68 -3.02 3.80 -17.60
#